data_AF-A0A415EJF4-F1
#
_entry.id   AF-A0A415EJF4-F1
#
_cell.length_a   1.000
_cell.length_b   1.000
_cell.length_c   1.000
_cell.angle_alpha   90.00
_cell.angle_beta   90.00
_cell.angle_gamma   90.00
#
_symmetry.space_group_name_H-M   'P 1'
#
loop_
_entity.id
_entity.type
_entity.pdbx_description
1 polymer ?
#
loop_
_entity_poly.entity_id
_entity_poly.type
_entity_poly.pdbx_seq_one_letter_code
_entity_poly.pdbx_strand_id
1 'polypeptide(L)'
;KEMMQMAPNSNFNFPISLEGDRFRSGNYVLDLTAKSGENEWSWTREFTIDADDARKLNREDVMIDNHANWWMIGSIVLVILLLGVILYLLIQKKKARANEQEQ
;
A
#
# COMPACT_ATOMS: atom_id res chain seq x y z
N LYS A 1 23.13 22.49 -11.58
CA LYS A 1 21.80 23.12 -11.36
C LYS A 1 21.26 23.46 -12.72
N GLU A 2 20.34 22.65 -13.26
CA GLU A 2 19.67 23.00 -14.52
C GLU A 2 18.83 24.25 -14.29
N MET A 3 19.10 25.29 -15.06
CA MET A 3 18.29 26.51 -15.05
C MET A 3 16.99 26.18 -15.79
N MET A 4 15.97 25.75 -15.05
CA MET A 4 14.65 25.54 -15.62
C MET A 4 14.09 26.90 -16.05
N GLN A 5 13.87 27.07 -17.36
CA GLN A 5 13.23 28.25 -17.94
C GLN A 5 11.78 27.92 -18.25
N MET A 6 10.86 28.81 -17.89
CA MET A 6 9.43 28.69 -18.20
C MET A 6 8.99 29.85 -19.08
N ALA A 7 8.00 29.60 -19.95
CA ALA A 7 7.41 30.66 -20.75
C ALA A 7 6.49 31.54 -19.87
N PRO A 8 6.28 32.83 -20.22
CA PRO A 8 5.53 33.77 -19.39
C PRO A 8 4.06 33.40 -19.11
N ASN A 9 3.45 32.57 -19.96
CA ASN A 9 2.07 32.10 -19.79
C ASN A 9 1.98 30.58 -20.02
N SER A 10 2.90 29.82 -19.41
CA SER A 10 2.88 28.37 -19.41
C SER A 10 2.56 27.80 -18.03
N ASN A 11 2.01 26.59 -18.01
CA ASN A 11 1.91 25.78 -16.81
C ASN A 11 3.19 24.96 -16.61
N PHE A 12 3.42 24.54 -15.37
CA PHE A 12 4.48 23.61 -15.02
C PHE A 12 3.94 22.53 -14.10
N ASN A 13 4.02 21.29 -14.54
CA ASN A 13 3.60 20.13 -13.77
C ASN A 13 4.78 19.65 -12.94
N PHE A 14 4.89 20.14 -11.69
CA PHE A 14 5.92 19.70 -10.77
C PHE A 14 5.47 18.41 -10.05
N PRO A 15 6.16 17.28 -10.24
CA PRO A 15 5.83 16.05 -9.52
C PRO A 15 6.23 16.17 -8.05
N ILE A 16 5.30 15.91 -7.14
CA ILE A 16 5.56 15.79 -5.71
C ILE A 16 5.69 14.30 -5.40
N SER A 17 6.90 13.86 -5.10
CA SER A 17 7.16 12.47 -4.71
C SER A 17 6.74 12.26 -3.25
N LEU A 18 6.13 11.11 -2.97
CA LEU A 18 5.87 10.63 -1.61
C LEU A 18 6.93 9.62 -1.14
N GLU A 19 8.06 9.49 -1.84
CA GLU A 19 9.17 8.60 -1.46
C GLU A 19 8.75 7.12 -1.26
N GLY A 20 7.69 6.68 -1.96
CA GLY A 20 7.13 5.33 -1.87
C GLY A 20 6.00 5.18 -0.86
N ASP A 21 5.64 6.24 -0.13
CA ASP A 21 4.46 6.24 0.74
C ASP A 21 3.17 6.34 -0.06
N ARG A 22 2.12 5.69 0.47
CA ARG A 22 0.79 5.64 -0.16
C ARG A 22 -0.01 6.89 0.21
N PHE A 23 -0.67 7.50 -0.77
CA PHE A 23 -1.73 8.49 -0.53
C PHE A 23 -2.81 7.91 0.38
N ARG A 24 -3.26 8.70 1.35
CA ARG A 24 -4.40 8.39 2.21
C ARG A 24 -5.54 9.33 1.87
N SER A 25 -6.78 8.89 2.05
CA SER A 25 -7.92 9.80 1.93
C SER A 25 -7.91 10.79 3.08
N GLY A 26 -8.11 12.07 2.80
CA GLY A 26 -8.10 13.09 3.84
C GLY A 26 -7.99 14.51 3.30
N ASN A 27 -7.92 15.46 4.22
CA ASN A 27 -7.71 16.87 3.92
C ASN A 27 -6.22 17.18 3.99
N TYR A 28 -5.73 17.88 2.98
CA TYR A 28 -4.34 18.22 2.78
C TYR A 28 -4.20 19.72 2.54
N VAL A 29 -3.04 20.25 2.90
CA VAL A 29 -2.65 21.63 2.63
C VAL A 29 -1.38 21.59 1.79
N LEU A 30 -1.46 22.13 0.58
CA LEU A 30 -0.29 22.40 -0.25
C LEU A 30 0.25 23.76 0.17
N ASP A 31 1.47 23.79 0.68
CA ASP A 31 2.24 25.01 0.91
C ASP A 31 3.42 25.03 -0.06
N LEU A 32 3.46 26.02 -0.94
CA LEU A 32 4.40 26.10 -2.03
C LEU A 32 5.03 27.50 -2.11
N THR A 33 6.36 27.54 -2.14
CA THR A 33 7.13 28.76 -2.34
C THR A 33 7.98 28.65 -3.60
N ALA A 34 7.71 29.51 -4.57
CA ALA A 34 8.47 29.61 -5.82
C ALA A 34 9.39 30.84 -5.78
N LYS A 35 10.65 30.67 -6.20
CA LYS A 35 11.65 31.76 -6.26
C LYS A 35 12.26 31.87 -7.66
N SER A 36 12.37 33.09 -8.18
CA SER A 36 13.02 33.38 -9.47
C SER A 36 13.75 34.72 -9.41
N GLY A 37 15.08 34.66 -9.33
CA GLY A 37 15.91 35.84 -9.05
C GLY A 37 15.55 36.46 -7.70
N GLU A 38 15.19 37.74 -7.72
CA GLU A 38 14.72 38.49 -6.54
C GLU A 38 13.22 38.30 -6.25
N ASN A 39 12.47 37.62 -7.13
CA ASN A 39 11.03 37.44 -6.96
C ASN A 39 10.73 36.16 -6.18
N GLU A 40 9.80 36.26 -5.24
CA GLU A 40 9.31 35.14 -4.44
C GLU A 40 7.78 35.18 -4.40
N TRP A 41 7.18 34.01 -4.57
CA TRP A 41 5.74 33.83 -4.49
C TRP A 41 5.43 32.66 -3.59
N SER A 42 4.51 32.84 -2.65
CA SER A 42 4.00 31.79 -1.78
C SER A 42 2.52 31.55 -2.07
N TRP A 43 2.13 30.29 -2.04
CA TRP A 43 0.76 29.85 -2.29
C TRP A 43 0.42 28.74 -1.32
N THR A 44 -0.70 28.91 -0.62
CA THR A 44 -1.25 27.88 0.25
C THR A 44 -2.62 27.47 -0.28
N ARG A 45 -2.84 26.19 -0.50
CA ARG A 45 -4.10 25.65 -1.03
C ARG A 45 -4.54 24.41 -0.27
N GLU A 46 -5.75 24.44 0.24
CA GLU A 46 -6.40 23.28 0.83
C GLU A 46 -7.07 22.43 -0.25
N PHE A 47 -6.95 21.11 -0.13
CA PHE A 47 -7.61 20.15 -1.02
C PHE A 47 -7.90 18.85 -0.28
N THR A 48 -8.90 18.12 -0.76
CA THR A 48 -9.29 16.82 -0.21
C THR A 48 -8.95 15.74 -1.23
N ILE A 49 -8.34 14.66 -0.76
CA ILE A 49 -8.14 13.45 -1.55
C ILE A 49 -9.21 12.44 -1.12
N ASP A 50 -10.09 12.07 -2.06
CA ASP A 50 -11.08 11.04 -1.82
C ASP A 50 -10.45 9.64 -1.81
N ALA A 51 -11.16 8.68 -1.21
CA ALA A 51 -10.67 7.30 -1.12
C ALA A 51 -10.49 6.64 -2.49
N ASP A 52 -11.32 6.98 -3.48
CA ASP A 52 -11.19 6.50 -4.85
C ASP A 52 -9.96 7.09 -5.55
N ASP A 53 -9.72 8.38 -5.38
CA ASP A 53 -8.55 9.07 -5.93
C ASP A 53 -7.26 8.57 -5.31
N ALA A 54 -7.20 8.43 -3.98
CA ALA A 54 -6.07 7.83 -3.29
C ALA A 54 -5.79 6.42 -3.81
N ARG A 55 -6.82 5.59 -4.01
CA ARG A 55 -6.66 4.25 -4.57
C ARG A 55 -6.15 4.28 -6.01
N LYS A 56 -6.62 5.21 -6.83
CA LYS A 56 -6.18 5.35 -8.22
C LYS A 56 -4.71 5.76 -8.29
N LEU A 57 -4.34 6.83 -7.58
CA LEU A 57 -2.97 7.34 -7.52
C LEU A 57 -1.99 6.28 -7.00
N ASN A 58 -2.35 5.57 -5.93
CA ASN A 58 -1.53 4.49 -5.37
C ASN A 58 -1.37 3.27 -6.28
N ARG A 59 -2.21 3.09 -7.30
CA ARG A 59 -2.05 2.00 -8.28
C ARG A 59 -1.16 2.41 -9.45
N GLU A 60 -1.13 3.69 -9.78
CA GLU A 60 -0.32 4.25 -10.85
C GLU A 60 1.13 4.51 -10.38
N ASP A 61 1.35 4.62 -9.08
CA ASP A 61 2.68 4.83 -8.50
C ASP A 61 3.52 3.54 -8.49
N VAL A 62 4.54 3.52 -9.36
CA VAL A 62 5.51 2.42 -9.49
C VAL A 62 6.56 2.38 -8.38
N MET A 63 6.64 3.42 -7.54
CA MET A 63 7.56 3.48 -6.39
C MET A 63 6.97 2.84 -5.14
N ILE A 64 5.65 2.61 -5.11
CA ILE A 64 5.00 1.89 -4.02
C ILE A 64 5.40 0.42 -4.12
N ASP A 65 6.21 0.02 -3.15
CA ASP A 65 6.67 -1.34 -3.06
C ASP A 65 5.52 -2.28 -2.64
N ASN A 66 5.22 -3.25 -3.50
CA ASN A 66 4.12 -4.18 -3.35
C ASN A 66 4.62 -5.61 -3.06
N HIS A 67 5.73 -5.75 -2.33
CA HIS A 67 6.22 -7.06 -1.90
C HIS A 67 5.14 -7.81 -1.11
N ALA A 68 4.73 -8.96 -1.64
CA ALA A 68 3.89 -9.88 -0.90
C ALA A 68 4.61 -10.29 0.39
N ASN A 69 3.90 -10.22 1.52
CA ASN A 69 4.45 -10.62 2.81
C ASN A 69 4.55 -12.16 2.86
N TRP A 70 5.64 -12.70 2.33
CA TRP A 70 5.91 -14.14 2.26
C TRP A 70 5.86 -14.84 3.61
N TRP A 71 6.21 -14.14 4.69
CA TRP A 71 6.07 -14.64 6.07
C TRP A 71 4.60 -14.85 6.46
N MET A 72 3.71 -13.93 6.06
CA MET A 72 2.28 -14.05 6.28
C MET A 72 1.68 -15.21 5.46
N ILE A 73 2.11 -15.38 4.21
CA ILE A 73 1.65 -16.49 3.36
C ILE A 73 2.13 -17.82 3.96
N GLY A 74 3.41 -17.91 4.34
CA GLY A 74 3.99 -19.10 4.97
C GLY A 74 3.29 -19.47 6.28
N SER A 75 2.93 -18.49 7.12
CA SER A 75 2.21 -18.74 8.37
C SER A 75 0.81 -19.30 8.12
N ILE A 76 0.06 -18.75 7.15
CA ILE A 76 -1.27 -19.26 6.77
C ILE A 76 -1.17 -20.71 6.27
N VAL A 77 -0.21 -21.02 5.41
CA VAL A 77 0.00 -22.39 4.90
C VAL A 77 0.33 -23.35 6.04
N LEU A 78 1.20 -22.95 6.99
CA LEU A 78 1.55 -23.75 8.14
C LEU A 78 0.33 -24.06 9.02
N VAL A 79 -0.53 -23.07 9.28
CA VAL A 79 -1.76 -23.27 10.07
C VAL A 79 -2.69 -24.29 9.39
N ILE A 80 -2.86 -24.19 8.06
CA ILE A 80 -3.69 -25.13 7.30
C ILE A 80 -3.14 -26.56 7.40
N LEU A 81 -1.81 -26.74 7.29
CA LEU A 81 -1.17 -28.05 7.43
C LEU A 81 -1.36 -28.64 8.83
N LEU A 82 -1.19 -27.83 9.88
CA LEU A 82 -1.39 -28.27 11.25
C LEU A 82 -2.84 -28.70 11.50
N LEU A 83 -3.81 -27.94 10.99
CA LEU A 83 -5.23 -28.33 11.06
C LEU A 83 -5.50 -29.64 10.33
N GLY A 84 -4.89 -29.86 9.17
CA GLY A 84 -4.97 -31.11 8.42
C GLY A 84 -4.42 -32.31 9.20
N VAL A 85 -3.26 -32.16 9.85
CA VAL A 85 -2.65 -33.19 10.69
C VAL A 85 -3.54 -33.50 11.91
N ILE A 86 -4.05 -32.47 12.59
CA ILE A 86 -4.95 -32.65 13.74
C ILE A 86 -6.21 -33.40 13.31
N LEU A 87 -6.83 -33.01 12.19
CA LEU A 87 -8.02 -33.67 11.67
C LEU A 87 -7.75 -35.14 11.32
N TYR A 88 -6.62 -35.42 10.66
CA TYR A 88 -6.19 -36.77 10.33
C TYR A 88 -6.03 -37.65 11.59
N LEU A 89 -5.36 -37.14 12.63
CA LEU A 89 -5.18 -37.86 13.90
C LEU A 89 -6.52 -38.12 14.61
N LEU A 90 -7.44 -37.16 14.59
CA LEU A 90 -8.78 -37.35 15.18
C LEU A 90 -9.58 -38.44 14.46
N ILE A 91 -9.52 -38.49 13.12
CA ILE A 91 -10.18 -39.54 12.33
C ILE A 91 -9.56 -40.91 12.61
N GLN A 92 -8.22 -40.99 12.68
CA GLN A 92 -7.52 -42.23 12.98
C GLN A 92 -7.90 -42.78 14.37
N LYS A 93 -7.95 -41.92 15.38
CA LYS A 93 -8.35 -42.31 16.74
C LYS A 93 -9.81 -42.76 16.81
N LYS A 94 -10.72 -42.18 16.01
CA LYS A 94 -12.10 -42.65 15.92
C LYS A 94 -12.20 -44.05 15.28
N LYS A 95 -11.47 -44.30 14.19
CA LYS A 95 -11.45 -45.61 13.53
C LYS A 95 -10.91 -46.73 14.45
N ALA A 96 -9.87 -46.43 15.22
CA ALA A 96 -9.30 -47.39 16.17
C ALA A 96 -10.32 -47.84 17.24
N ARG A 97 -11.09 -46.90 17.81
CA ARG A 97 -12.10 -47.21 18.84
C ARG A 97 -13.33 -47.93 18.30
N ALA A 98 -13.72 -47.67 17.05
CA ALA A 98 -14.83 -48.38 16.41
C ALA A 98 -14.51 -49.88 16.23
N ASN A 99 -13.28 -50.20 15.84
CA ASN A 99 -12.85 -51.58 15.65
C ASN A 99 -12.70 -52.35 16.98
N GLU A 100 -12.41 -51.68 18.10
CA GLU A 100 -12.37 -52.30 19.44
C GLU A 100 -13.77 -52.62 20.01
N GLN A 101 -14.84 -51.97 19.52
CA GLN A 101 -16.21 -52.24 19.96
C GLN A 101 -16.90 -53.36 19.16
N GLU A 102 -16.31 -53.78 18.02
CA GLU A 102 -16.82 -54.87 17.18
C GLU A 102 -16.12 -56.23 17.44
N GLN A 103 -15.09 -56.27 18.30
CA GLN A 103 -14.44 -57.50 18.80
C GLN A 103 -14.95 -57.86 20.20
#